data_AF-A0A7S3T209-F1
#
_entry.id   AF-A0A7S3T209-F1
#
_cell.length_a   1.000
_cell.length_b   1.000
_cell.length_c   1.000
_cell.angle_alpha   90.00
_cell.angle_beta   90.00
_cell.angle_gamma   90.00
#
_symmetry.space_group_name_H-M   'P 1'
#
loop_
_entity.id
_entity.type
_entity.pdbx_description
1 polymer ?
#
loop_
_entity_poly.entity_id
_entity_poly.type
_entity_poly.pdbx_seq_one_letter_code
_entity_poly.pdbx_strand_id
1 'polypeptide(L)'
;STEELKSLEAWGHLSPVILKVGRTSHLEPEGMTEDEAAEAKAALEESDKTEERFRALNEDNPMPGLETAWLSRVVGDTQQYNTAAGGTQTYAVNVIKSLRWPGAVTVSKGGVYTSVYVGYGLKKGDSSYFPTEPPMVQ
;
A
#
# COMPACT_ATOMS: atom_id res chain seq x y z
N SER A 1 16.30 -14.36 -0.34
CA SER A 1 16.66 -14.61 -1.75
C SER A 1 15.63 -13.95 -2.67
N THR A 2 15.90 -13.76 -3.97
CA THR A 2 14.93 -13.16 -4.93
C THR A 2 13.62 -13.95 -4.99
N GLU A 3 13.68 -15.26 -4.73
CA GLU A 3 12.52 -16.15 -4.67
C GLU A 3 11.65 -15.92 -3.42
N GLU A 4 12.24 -15.70 -2.25
CA GLU A 4 11.48 -15.36 -1.02
C GLU A 4 10.66 -14.06 -1.19
N LEU A 5 11.18 -13.10 -1.96
CA LEU A 5 10.50 -11.83 -2.24
C LEU A 5 9.24 -12.02 -3.12
N LYS A 6 8.95 -13.23 -3.62
CA LYS A 6 7.66 -13.54 -4.26
C LYS A 6 6.49 -13.47 -3.28
N SER A 7 6.72 -13.79 -2.01
CA SER A 7 5.66 -13.69 -1.01
C SER A 7 5.31 -12.22 -0.76
N LEU A 8 4.01 -11.90 -0.77
CA LEU A 8 3.53 -10.57 -0.40
C LEU A 8 3.75 -10.25 1.09
N GLU A 9 3.97 -11.27 1.93
CA GLU A 9 4.33 -11.13 3.34
C GLU A 9 5.75 -10.56 3.54
N ALA A 10 6.62 -10.70 2.53
CA ALA A 10 7.98 -10.15 2.57
C ALA A 10 8.02 -8.63 2.32
N TRP A 11 6.87 -8.00 2.12
CA TRP A 11 6.74 -6.58 1.78
C TRP A 11 5.78 -5.91 2.75
N GLY A 12 6.22 -4.80 3.32
CA GLY A 12 5.41 -3.98 4.23
C GLY A 12 5.29 -2.54 3.77
N HIS A 13 4.22 -1.88 4.19
CA HIS A 13 4.01 -0.45 3.91
C HIS A 13 4.98 0.42 4.73
N LEU A 14 5.76 1.25 4.03
CA LEU A 14 6.66 2.21 4.69
C LEU A 14 5.88 3.38 5.33
N SER A 15 4.90 3.90 4.60
CA SER A 15 4.10 5.06 5.00
C SER A 15 2.92 4.64 5.87
N PRO A 16 2.48 5.49 6.83
CA PRO A 16 1.23 5.26 7.56
C PRO A 16 0.02 5.25 6.62
N VAL A 17 -1.04 4.56 7.02
CA VAL A 17 -2.33 4.59 6.30
C VAL A 17 -2.90 6.01 6.26
N ILE A 18 -3.56 6.34 5.14
CA ILE A 18 -4.32 7.57 4.99
C ILE A 18 -5.78 7.27 5.37
N LEU A 19 -6.23 7.92 6.44
CA LEU A 19 -7.59 7.88 6.97
C LEU A 19 -8.57 8.62 6.04
N LYS A 20 -9.87 8.35 6.15
CA LYS A 20 -10.95 9.02 5.38
C LYS A 20 -10.96 10.54 5.58
N VAL A 21 -10.46 11.02 6.71
CA VAL A 21 -10.26 12.45 7.00
C VAL A 21 -9.07 13.08 6.24
N GLY A 22 -8.36 12.31 5.41
CA GLY A 22 -7.23 12.79 4.62
C GLY A 22 -5.93 12.95 5.41
N ARG A 23 -5.83 12.31 6.58
CA ARG A 23 -4.68 12.41 7.51
C ARG A 23 -4.20 11.02 7.92
N THR A 24 -3.10 10.96 8.66
CA THR A 24 -2.56 9.69 9.20
C THR A 24 -2.97 9.43 10.67
N SER A 25 -3.68 10.38 11.29
CA SER A 25 -4.20 10.28 12.66
C SER A 25 -5.41 11.19 12.82
N HIS A 26 -6.31 10.83 13.73
CA HIS A 26 -7.43 11.68 14.13
C HIS A 26 -6.95 12.79 15.08
N LEU A 27 -7.62 13.94 15.03
CA LEU A 27 -7.45 15.02 16.00
C LEU A 27 -8.62 15.05 16.97
N GLU A 28 -8.39 15.68 18.11
CA GLU A 28 -9.44 16.01 19.07
C GLU A 28 -10.37 17.08 18.45
N PRO A 29 -11.69 16.87 18.51
CA PRO A 29 -12.65 17.87 18.06
C PRO A 29 -12.54 19.18 18.85
N GLU A 30 -12.58 20.31 18.16
CA GLU A 30 -12.56 21.64 18.78
C GLU A 30 -13.96 22.04 19.27
N GLY A 31 -14.02 22.80 20.38
CA GLY A 31 -15.27 23.39 20.88
C GLY A 31 -16.15 22.48 21.75
N MET A 32 -15.63 21.32 22.16
CA MET A 32 -16.28 20.39 23.09
C MET A 32 -15.60 20.39 24.46
N THR A 33 -16.25 19.86 25.49
CA THR A 33 -15.57 19.56 26.76
C THR A 33 -14.54 18.45 26.58
N GLU A 34 -13.58 18.33 27.50
CA GLU A 34 -12.49 17.33 27.41
C GLU A 34 -13.04 15.89 27.30
N ASP A 35 -14.07 15.56 28.09
CA ASP A 35 -14.71 14.24 28.07
C ASP A 35 -15.43 13.97 26.73
N GLU A 36 -16.17 14.94 26.21
CA GLU A 36 -16.89 14.83 24.92
C GLU A 36 -15.92 14.74 23.74
N ALA A 37 -14.81 15.50 23.76
CA ALA A 37 -13.78 15.45 22.73
C ALA A 37 -13.07 14.09 22.70
N ALA A 38 -12.82 13.50 23.87
CA ALA A 38 -12.23 12.17 23.98
C ALA A 38 -13.16 11.07 23.44
N GLU A 39 -14.45 11.11 23.78
CA GLU A 39 -15.45 10.16 23.28
C GLU A 39 -15.61 10.25 21.75
N ALA A 40 -15.69 11.47 21.22
CA ALA A 40 -15.80 11.69 19.78
C ALA A 40 -14.56 11.23 19.01
N LYS A 41 -13.35 11.43 19.56
CA LYS A 41 -12.11 10.91 18.98
C LYS A 41 -12.06 9.38 18.99
N ALA A 42 -12.50 8.74 20.08
CA ALA A 42 -12.57 7.29 20.16
C ALA A 42 -13.53 6.71 19.11
N ALA A 43 -14.68 7.35 18.87
CA ALA A 43 -15.61 6.95 17.82
C ALA A 43 -15.01 7.10 16.40
N LEU A 44 -14.20 8.14 16.16
CA LEU A 44 -13.46 8.30 14.90
C LEU A 44 -12.40 7.20 14.74
N GLU A 45 -11.64 6.90 15.79
CA GLU A 45 -10.65 5.82 15.80
C GLU A 45 -11.27 4.44 15.59
N GLU A 46 -12.51 4.22 16.05
CA GLU A 46 -13.23 2.97 15.82
C GLU A 46 -13.73 2.82 14.38
N SER A 47 -14.25 3.91 13.78
CA SER A 47 -14.87 3.90 12.45
C SER A 47 -13.87 4.05 11.29
N ASP A 48 -12.68 4.58 11.57
CA ASP A 48 -11.62 4.86 10.62
C ASP A 48 -10.26 4.59 11.27
N LYS A 49 -9.95 3.30 11.40
CA LYS A 49 -8.82 2.77 12.16
C LYS A 49 -7.48 3.09 11.50
N THR A 50 -6.49 3.39 12.32
CA THR A 50 -5.09 3.33 11.89
C THR A 50 -4.66 1.87 11.72
N GLU A 51 -3.61 1.66 10.95
CA GLU A 51 -3.04 0.34 10.66
C GLU A 51 -1.64 0.23 11.27
N GLU A 52 -1.21 -0.99 11.58
CA GLU A 52 0.14 -1.24 12.10
C GLU A 52 1.21 -0.75 11.11
N ARG A 53 2.31 -0.19 11.63
CA ARG A 53 3.45 0.20 10.80
C ARG A 53 4.05 -1.05 10.16
N PHE A 54 4.40 -0.94 8.88
CA PHE A 54 4.97 -2.06 8.11
C PHE A 54 4.03 -3.25 7.91
N ARG A 55 2.71 -3.05 8.06
CA ARG A 55 1.69 -4.03 7.68
C ARG A 55 1.98 -4.65 6.31
N ALA A 56 1.80 -5.95 6.19
CA ALA A 56 2.20 -6.70 5.01
C ALA A 56 1.23 -6.53 3.84
N LEU A 57 1.73 -6.63 2.60
CA LEU A 57 0.92 -6.39 1.40
C LEU A 57 -0.16 -7.46 1.15
N ASN A 58 -0.03 -8.65 1.74
CA ASN A 58 -1.08 -9.69 1.66
C ASN A 58 -2.30 -9.36 2.52
N GLU A 59 -2.15 -8.44 3.50
CA GLU A 59 -3.25 -8.03 4.37
C GLU A 59 -4.10 -6.92 3.76
N ASP A 60 -3.66 -6.30 2.65
CA ASP A 60 -4.40 -5.25 1.97
C ASP A 60 -5.73 -5.77 1.41
N ASN A 61 -6.76 -4.92 1.51
CA ASN A 61 -8.07 -5.21 0.92
C ASN A 61 -7.93 -5.52 -0.59
N PRO A 62 -8.38 -6.70 -1.05
CA PRO A 62 -8.20 -7.13 -2.42
C PRO A 62 -8.98 -6.26 -3.41
N MET A 63 -8.63 -6.36 -4.69
CA MET A 63 -9.41 -5.73 -5.74
C MET A 63 -10.74 -6.48 -5.93
N PRO A 64 -11.84 -5.80 -6.30
CA PRO A 64 -13.07 -6.48 -6.66
C PRO A 64 -12.84 -7.56 -7.73
N GLY A 65 -13.23 -8.80 -7.41
CA GLY A 65 -13.06 -9.96 -8.30
C GLY A 65 -11.65 -10.56 -8.38
N LEU A 66 -10.70 -10.10 -7.54
CA LEU A 66 -9.36 -10.68 -7.43
C LEU A 66 -9.08 -11.05 -5.97
N GLU A 67 -8.09 -11.92 -5.73
CA GLU A 67 -7.71 -12.37 -4.38
C GLU A 67 -6.72 -11.42 -3.69
N THR A 68 -6.18 -10.43 -4.40
CA THR A 68 -5.14 -9.53 -3.88
C THR A 68 -5.19 -8.14 -4.53
N ALA A 69 -4.55 -7.16 -3.89
CA ALA A 69 -4.31 -5.82 -4.42
C ALA A 69 -2.95 -5.66 -5.12
N TRP A 70 -2.09 -6.68 -5.07
CA TRP A 70 -0.71 -6.62 -5.51
C TRP A 70 -0.31 -7.82 -6.37
N LEU A 71 0.58 -7.61 -7.33
CA LEU A 71 1.24 -8.69 -8.05
C LEU A 71 2.72 -8.72 -7.68
N SER A 72 3.22 -9.89 -7.27
CA SER A 72 4.65 -10.14 -7.10
C SER A 72 5.16 -11.08 -8.18
N ARG A 73 6.25 -10.71 -8.86
CA ARG A 73 6.86 -11.52 -9.92
C ARG A 73 8.37 -11.44 -9.86
N VAL A 74 9.02 -12.57 -10.14
CA VAL A 74 10.46 -12.59 -10.43
C VAL A 74 10.65 -12.53 -11.93
N VAL A 75 11.53 -11.64 -12.37
CA VAL A 75 11.84 -11.40 -13.79
C VAL A 75 13.34 -11.37 -14.01
N GLY A 76 13.76 -11.69 -15.24
CA GLY A 76 15.17 -11.82 -15.59
C GLY A 76 15.68 -13.26 -15.43
N ASP A 77 16.99 -13.39 -15.29
CA ASP A 77 17.66 -14.69 -15.27
C ASP A 77 17.70 -15.30 -13.86
N THR A 78 16.91 -16.36 -13.67
CA THR A 78 16.78 -17.08 -12.40
C THR A 78 17.89 -18.10 -12.16
N GLN A 79 18.82 -18.29 -13.09
CA GLN A 79 19.94 -19.19 -12.91
C GLN A 79 20.83 -18.73 -11.73
N GLN A 80 21.34 -19.72 -10.98
CA GLN A 80 22.31 -19.49 -9.92
C GLN A 80 23.73 -19.58 -10.49
N TYR A 81 24.51 -18.54 -10.26
CA TYR A 81 25.89 -18.40 -10.71
C TYR A 81 26.83 -18.42 -9.51
N ASN A 82 27.90 -19.20 -9.60
CA ASN A 82 28.97 -19.15 -8.61
C ASN A 82 29.71 -17.81 -8.71
N THR A 83 29.97 -17.18 -7.57
CA THR A 83 30.72 -15.92 -7.51
C THR A 83 32.20 -16.17 -7.25
N ALA A 84 33.06 -15.28 -7.72
CA ALA A 84 34.50 -15.35 -7.46
C ALA A 84 34.84 -15.19 -5.96
N ALA A 85 33.95 -14.58 -5.18
CA ALA A 85 34.10 -14.39 -3.73
C ALA A 85 33.59 -15.59 -2.89
N GLY A 86 33.08 -16.64 -3.54
CA GLY A 86 32.42 -17.76 -2.88
C GLY A 86 30.91 -17.51 -2.68
N GLY A 87 30.11 -18.56 -2.90
CA GLY A 87 28.65 -18.50 -2.85
C GLY A 87 28.00 -18.44 -4.24
N THR A 88 26.66 -18.39 -4.26
CA THR A 88 25.86 -18.27 -5.49
C THR A 88 25.06 -16.97 -5.53
N GLN A 89 24.84 -16.43 -6.72
CA GLN A 89 23.97 -15.28 -6.95
C GLN A 89 23.05 -15.51 -8.15
N THR A 90 21.91 -14.83 -8.18
CA THR A 90 21.02 -14.76 -9.34
C THR A 90 20.98 -13.32 -9.87
N TYR A 91 20.77 -13.16 -11.18
CA TYR A 91 20.62 -11.85 -11.80
C TYR A 91 19.15 -11.44 -11.97
N ALA A 92 18.22 -12.31 -11.56
CA ALA A 92 16.80 -11.99 -11.49
C ALA A 92 16.50 -10.90 -10.45
N VAL A 93 15.40 -10.19 -10.69
CA VAL A 93 14.86 -9.16 -9.80
C VAL A 93 13.43 -9.50 -9.42
N ASN A 94 13.01 -9.09 -8.23
CA ASN A 94 11.60 -9.14 -7.86
C ASN A 94 10.92 -7.81 -8.20
N VAL A 95 9.68 -7.90 -8.68
CA VAL A 95 8.84 -6.76 -9.05
C VAL A 95 7.49 -6.90 -8.35
N ILE A 96 7.14 -5.89 -7.56
CA ILE A 96 5.80 -5.69 -7.01
C ILE A 96 5.06 -4.65 -7.86
N LYS A 97 3.80 -4.91 -8.19
CA LYS A 97 2.93 -3.98 -8.92
C LYS A 97 1.61 -3.81 -8.19
N SER A 98 1.16 -2.55 -8.03
CA SER A 98 -0.19 -2.29 -7.51
C SER A 98 -1.24 -2.57 -8.58
N LEU A 99 -2.28 -3.30 -8.21
CA LEU A 99 -3.48 -3.47 -9.02
C LEU A 99 -4.48 -2.32 -8.81
N ARG A 100 -4.44 -1.69 -7.63
CA ARG A 100 -5.30 -0.56 -7.25
C ARG A 100 -4.84 0.75 -7.85
N TRP A 101 -3.52 0.95 -7.96
CA TRP A 101 -2.91 2.13 -8.58
C TRP A 101 -2.03 1.69 -9.76
N PRO A 102 -2.62 1.47 -10.94
CA PRO A 102 -1.87 1.10 -12.14
C PRO A 102 -0.80 2.16 -12.43
N GLY A 103 0.46 1.72 -12.42
CA GLY A 103 1.63 2.59 -12.53
C GLY A 103 2.55 2.54 -11.32
N ALA A 104 2.06 2.13 -10.14
CA ALA A 104 2.89 1.91 -8.96
C ALA A 104 3.66 0.59 -9.08
N VAL A 105 4.99 0.67 -9.08
CA VAL A 105 5.90 -0.47 -9.20
C VAL A 105 7.03 -0.33 -8.19
N THR A 106 7.33 -1.43 -7.50
CA THR A 106 8.52 -1.57 -6.65
C THR A 106 9.39 -2.68 -7.21
N VAL A 107 10.69 -2.45 -7.28
CA VAL A 107 11.69 -3.41 -7.77
C VAL A 107 12.73 -3.66 -6.69
N SER A 108 13.17 -4.90 -6.53
CA SER A 108 14.23 -5.28 -5.58
C SER A 108 15.24 -6.24 -6.19
N LYS A 109 16.53 -5.99 -5.90
CA LYS A 109 17.67 -6.82 -6.27
C LYS A 109 18.77 -6.71 -5.22
N GLY A 110 19.24 -7.85 -4.71
CA GLY A 110 20.45 -7.89 -3.87
C GLY A 110 20.36 -7.03 -2.61
N GLY A 111 19.18 -6.93 -1.99
CA GLY A 111 18.96 -6.13 -0.77
C GLY A 111 18.71 -4.63 -1.02
N VAL A 112 18.80 -4.18 -2.28
CA VAL A 112 18.43 -2.81 -2.67
C VAL A 112 17.07 -2.84 -3.33
N TYR A 113 16.22 -1.86 -3.01
CA TYR A 113 14.92 -1.70 -3.64
C TYR A 113 14.65 -0.25 -4.03
N THR A 114 13.72 -0.05 -4.95
CA THR A 114 13.21 1.27 -5.31
C THR A 114 11.75 1.17 -5.73
N SER A 115 10.99 2.21 -5.44
CA SER A 115 9.56 2.32 -5.77
C SER A 115 9.34 3.55 -6.65
N VAL A 116 8.58 3.39 -7.73
CA VAL A 116 8.25 4.47 -8.65
C VAL A 116 6.78 4.39 -9.04
N TYR A 117 6.16 5.55 -9.26
CA TYR A 117 4.84 5.66 -9.87
C TYR A 117 4.96 6.34 -11.23
N VAL A 118 4.51 5.67 -12.29
CA VAL A 118 4.34 6.28 -13.62
C VAL A 118 2.99 5.86 -14.16
N GLY A 119 2.04 6.79 -14.22
CA GLY A 119 0.67 6.51 -14.64
C GLY A 119 -0.21 7.76 -14.63
N TYR A 120 -1.51 7.57 -14.85
CA TYR A 120 -2.49 8.63 -15.03
C TYR A 120 -3.03 9.23 -13.72
N GLY A 121 -2.62 8.72 -12.55
CA GLY A 121 -3.19 9.13 -11.26
C GLY A 121 -4.62 8.66 -11.03
N LEU A 122 -5.08 7.63 -11.77
CA LEU A 122 -6.43 7.09 -11.66
C LEU A 122 -6.43 5.76 -10.89
N LYS A 123 -7.24 5.71 -9.83
CA LYS A 123 -7.45 4.50 -9.04
C LYS A 123 -8.31 3.51 -9.81
N LYS A 124 -7.86 2.27 -9.90
CA LYS A 124 -8.61 1.20 -10.56
C LYS A 124 -9.77 0.76 -9.67
N GLY A 125 -10.95 0.57 -10.28
CA GLY A 125 -12.14 0.07 -9.60
C GLY A 125 -12.79 1.06 -8.63
N ASP A 126 -12.38 2.33 -8.65
CA ASP A 126 -13.14 3.38 -7.99
C ASP A 126 -14.39 3.72 -8.80
N SER A 127 -15.37 4.36 -8.17
CA SER A 127 -16.54 4.84 -8.88
C SER A 127 -16.12 5.80 -10.00
N SER A 128 -16.81 5.71 -11.14
CA SER A 128 -16.66 6.75 -12.16
C SER A 128 -16.97 8.09 -11.52
N TYR A 129 -16.24 9.13 -11.93
CA TYR A 129 -16.55 10.48 -11.45
C TYR A 129 -18.00 10.82 -11.76
N PHE A 130 -18.79 11.06 -10.72
CA PHE A 130 -20.13 11.62 -10.81
C PHE A 130 -20.04 13.09 -10.39
N PRO A 131 -20.44 14.06 -11.24
CA PRO A 131 -20.51 15.45 -10.84
C PRO A 131 -21.36 15.57 -9.57
N THR A 132 -20.84 16.29 -8.57
CA THR A 132 -21.59 16.54 -7.34
C THR A 132 -22.86 17.31 -7.67
N GLU A 133 -23.99 16.87 -7.09
CA GLU A 133 -25.23 17.62 -7.21
C GLU A 133 -25.05 19.03 -6.63
N PRO A 134 -25.77 20.04 -7.16
CA PRO A 134 -25.76 21.37 -6.58
C PRO A 134 -26.11 21.30 -5.09
N PRO A 135 -25.49 22.13 -4.24
CA PRO A 135 -25.88 22.20 -2.84
C PRO A 135 -27.36 22.57 -2.71
N MET A 136 -28.03 22.06 -1.68
CA MET A 136 -29.39 22.49 -1.37
C MET A 136 -29.40 23.99 -1.09
N VAL A 137 -30.37 24.71 -1.65
CA VAL A 137 -30.58 26.13 -1.38
C VAL A 137 -30.93 26.29 0.09
N GLN A 138 -30.16 27.12 0.81
CA GLN A 138 -30.41 27.50 2.20
C GLN A 138 -31.56 28.49 2.31
#